data_AF-A0A0C9VS80-F1
#
_entry.id   AF-A0A0C9VS80-F1
#
_cell.length_a   1.000
_cell.length_b   1.000
_cell.length_c   1.000
_cell.angle_alpha   90.00
_cell.angle_beta   90.00
_cell.angle_gamma   90.00
#
_symmetry.space_group_name_H-M   'P 1'
#
loop_
_entity.id
_entity.type
_entity.pdbx_description
1 polymer ?
#
loop_
_entity_poly.entity_id
_entity_poly.type
_entity_poly.pdbx_seq_one_letter_code
_entity_poly.pdbx_strand_id
1 'polypeptide(L)'
;MEKLPSKADTLGYIYAYEILDLLAPDASKLKVGRTSINVNKHLAQWNKQCPSKETITWGLWPEPIVSEDGETFFSLLKHNIPMKNLKPGIYHHRVEQLVHIELRDLAEYTPYLSSGKSSNITLRSPAQACTDCGKVHKEIFTFRLAEDGMYKGAEWQKLIKPVIERWGKFVEEYDV
;
A
#
# COMPACT_ATOMS: atom_id res chain seq x y z
N MET A 1 14.71 8.51 -17.13
CA MET A 1 15.69 9.56 -16.77
C MET A 1 16.34 9.09 -15.48
N GLU A 2 17.53 8.50 -15.58
CA GLU A 2 18.30 8.01 -14.43
C GLU A 2 18.70 9.22 -13.58
N LYS A 3 17.99 9.42 -12.46
CA LYS A 3 18.47 10.32 -11.41
C LYS A 3 19.40 9.50 -10.53
N LEU A 4 20.64 9.99 -10.38
CA LEU A 4 21.60 9.44 -9.43
C LEU A 4 20.99 9.39 -8.02
N PRO A 5 21.40 8.40 -7.19
CA PRO A 5 20.93 8.30 -5.81
C PRO A 5 21.19 9.62 -5.04
N SER A 6 20.12 10.20 -4.52
CA SER A 6 20.12 11.39 -3.68
C SER A 6 20.27 11.03 -2.21
N LYS A 7 20.47 12.02 -1.33
CA LYS A 7 20.47 11.80 0.14
C LYS A 7 19.17 11.19 0.71
N ALA A 8 18.09 11.14 -0.07
CA ALA A 8 16.83 10.50 0.31
C ALA A 8 16.84 8.97 0.11
N ASP A 9 17.88 8.43 -0.54
CA ASP A 9 18.02 7.02 -0.84
C ASP A 9 18.50 6.24 0.39
N THR A 10 17.53 5.99 1.26
CA THR A 10 17.72 5.40 2.59
C THR A 10 17.04 4.04 2.70
N LEU A 11 17.50 3.25 3.66
CA LEU A 11 16.89 1.97 4.00
C LEU A 11 15.55 2.19 4.72
N GLY A 12 14.57 1.33 4.45
CA GLY A 12 13.29 1.39 5.15
C GLY A 12 12.28 0.34 4.71
N TYR A 13 11.01 0.63 4.97
CA TYR A 13 9.90 -0.28 4.78
C TYR A 13 8.76 0.43 4.05
N ILE A 14 8.04 -0.33 3.23
CA ILE A 14 6.74 0.03 2.68
C ILE A 14 5.68 -0.76 3.40
N TYR A 15 4.65 -0.11 3.91
CA TYR A 15 3.52 -0.76 4.55
C TYR A 15 2.24 -0.44 3.78
N ALA A 16 1.25 -1.33 3.90
CA ALA A 16 -0.08 -1.07 3.36
C ALA A 16 -1.18 -1.45 4.36
N TYR A 17 -2.18 -0.58 4.44
CA TYR A 17 -3.36 -0.73 5.27
C TYR A 17 -4.61 -0.55 4.43
N GLU A 18 -5.67 -1.27 4.75
CA GLU A 18 -7.01 -0.92 4.29
C GLU A 18 -7.64 0.00 5.30
N ILE A 19 -8.32 1.03 4.81
CA ILE A 19 -9.16 1.92 5.58
C ILE A 19 -10.58 1.40 5.41
N LEU A 20 -11.19 1.00 6.52
CA LEU A 20 -12.55 0.50 6.51
C LEU A 20 -13.52 1.66 6.25
N ASP A 21 -14.40 1.46 5.26
CA ASP A 21 -15.50 2.36 4.98
C ASP A 21 -16.80 1.57 4.82
N LEU A 22 -17.59 1.55 5.89
CA LEU A 22 -18.87 0.84 5.92
C LEU A 22 -19.92 1.46 4.98
N LEU A 23 -19.69 2.69 4.49
CA LEU A 23 -20.60 3.38 3.58
C LEU A 23 -20.32 3.06 2.11
N ALA A 24 -19.19 2.44 1.79
CA ALA A 24 -18.78 2.11 0.43
C ALA A 24 -18.39 0.61 0.31
N PRO A 25 -19.36 -0.32 0.43
CA PRO A 25 -19.08 -1.76 0.48
C PRO A 25 -18.57 -2.35 -0.85
N ASP A 26 -18.70 -1.63 -1.95
CA ASP A 26 -18.23 -2.01 -3.28
C ASP A 26 -16.79 -1.52 -3.58
N ALA A 27 -16.19 -0.80 -2.64
CA ALA A 27 -14.86 -0.23 -2.78
C ALA A 27 -13.96 -0.52 -1.57
N SER A 28 -12.70 -0.84 -1.85
CA SER A 28 -11.65 -0.93 -0.84
C SER A 28 -10.77 0.31 -0.89
N LYS A 29 -10.55 0.96 0.25
CA LYS A 29 -9.65 2.10 0.37
C LYS A 29 -8.32 1.63 0.93
N LEU A 30 -7.28 1.66 0.11
CA LEU A 30 -5.94 1.23 0.49
C LEU A 30 -5.03 2.44 0.74
N LYS A 31 -4.37 2.47 1.89
CA LYS A 31 -3.27 3.39 2.18
C LYS A 31 -1.94 2.67 2.03
N VAL A 32 -1.03 3.19 1.21
CA VAL A 32 0.35 2.70 1.11
C VAL A 32 1.31 3.78 1.57
N GLY A 33 2.12 3.48 2.58
CA GLY A 33 3.09 4.45 3.10
C GLY A 33 4.43 3.81 3.39
N ARG A 34 5.33 4.61 3.95
CA ARG A 34 6.72 4.24 4.16
C ARG A 34 7.25 4.67 5.52
N THR A 35 8.30 4.01 6.00
CA THR A 35 9.02 4.40 7.21
C THR A 35 10.46 3.88 7.18
N SER A 36 11.41 4.66 7.69
CA SER A 36 12.82 4.23 7.77
C SER A 36 13.13 3.45 9.04
N ILE A 37 12.25 3.47 10.06
CA ILE A 37 12.57 2.97 11.40
C ILE A 37 11.55 1.97 11.90
N ASN A 38 10.31 2.40 12.14
CA ASN A 38 9.32 1.59 12.83
C ASN A 38 7.91 1.85 12.29
N VAL A 39 7.29 0.79 11.78
CA VAL A 39 5.97 0.81 11.16
C VAL A 39 4.88 1.08 12.19
N ASN A 40 4.95 0.42 13.35
CA ASN A 40 3.96 0.56 14.43
C ASN A 40 3.91 2.01 14.96
N LYS A 41 5.08 2.68 15.10
CA LYS A 41 5.14 4.10 15.48
C LYS A 41 4.49 5.01 14.45
N HIS A 42 4.77 4.77 13.16
CA HIS A 42 4.25 5.61 12.09
C HIS A 42 2.73 5.46 11.93
N LEU A 43 2.24 4.24 12.11
CA LEU A 43 0.82 3.97 12.16
C LEU A 43 0.14 4.60 13.38
N ALA A 44 0.73 4.50 14.58
CA ALA A 44 0.19 5.18 15.76
C ALA A 44 0.12 6.71 15.56
N GLN A 45 1.11 7.28 14.87
CA GLN A 45 1.08 8.69 14.48
C GLN A 45 -0.03 8.99 13.46
N TRP A 46 -0.25 8.09 12.50
CA TRP A 46 -1.35 8.23 11.53
C TRP A 46 -2.72 8.18 12.22
N ASN A 47 -2.95 7.23 13.13
CA ASN A 47 -4.21 7.12 13.87
C ASN A 47 -4.49 8.37 14.70
N LYS A 48 -3.44 9.07 15.19
CA LYS A 48 -3.60 10.37 15.85
C LYS A 48 -3.95 11.51 14.89
N GLN A 49 -3.42 11.48 13.66
CA GLN A 49 -3.71 12.49 12.65
C GLN A 49 -5.08 12.31 12.01
N CYS A 50 -5.53 11.06 11.85
CA CYS A 50 -6.77 10.68 11.19
C CYS A 50 -7.55 9.66 12.03
N PRO A 51 -8.09 10.06 13.20
CA PRO A 51 -8.74 9.14 14.13
C PRO A 51 -10.07 8.57 13.60
N SER A 52 -10.72 9.20 12.61
CA SER A 52 -11.97 8.69 12.05
C SER A 52 -11.78 7.49 11.10
N LYS A 53 -10.53 7.10 10.80
CA LYS A 53 -10.20 6.05 9.82
C LYS A 53 -9.76 4.80 10.54
N GLU A 54 -10.66 3.83 10.66
CA GLU A 54 -10.30 2.50 11.14
C GLU A 54 -9.47 1.76 10.08
N THR A 55 -8.42 1.05 10.50
CA THR A 55 -7.48 0.43 9.56
C THR A 55 -7.16 -1.02 9.89
N ILE A 56 -7.05 -1.85 8.85
CA ILE A 56 -6.56 -3.23 8.91
C ILE A 56 -5.18 -3.29 8.24
N THR A 57 -4.23 -3.98 8.87
CA THR A 57 -2.90 -4.20 8.28
C THR A 57 -2.96 -5.33 7.28
N TRP A 58 -2.54 -5.05 6.05
CA TRP A 58 -2.51 -6.05 4.98
C TRP A 58 -1.13 -6.60 4.72
N GLY A 59 -0.09 -5.76 4.74
CA GLY A 59 1.26 -6.26 4.64
C GLY A 59 2.35 -5.21 4.63
N LEU A 60 3.56 -5.73 4.43
CA LEU A 60 4.81 -5.02 4.64
C LEU A 60 5.84 -5.52 3.63
N TRP A 61 6.62 -4.58 3.09
CA TRP A 61 7.77 -4.84 2.27
C TRP A 61 9.02 -4.16 2.85
N PRO A 62 10.20 -4.82 2.85
CA PRO A 62 10.37 -6.24 2.52
C PRO A 62 9.60 -7.15 3.48
N GLU A 63 9.23 -8.34 3.00
CA GLU A 63 8.54 -9.30 3.86
C GLU A 63 9.48 -9.77 4.97
N PRO A 64 8.95 -10.02 6.19
CA PRO A 64 9.75 -10.61 7.27
C PRO A 64 10.34 -11.95 6.82
N ILE A 65 11.58 -12.20 7.24
CA ILE A 65 12.18 -13.51 7.02
C ILE A 65 11.42 -14.51 7.90
N VAL A 66 10.78 -15.50 7.27
CA VAL A 66 10.13 -16.62 7.96
C VAL A 66 11.22 -17.38 8.70
N SER A 67 11.07 -17.59 10.01
CA SER A 67 11.90 -18.58 10.72
C SER A 67 11.52 -19.99 10.24
N GLU A 68 12.41 -20.97 10.41
CA GLU A 68 12.19 -22.37 10.00
C GLU A 68 10.88 -22.98 10.54
N ASP A 69 10.30 -22.36 11.57
CA ASP A 69 9.06 -22.74 12.25
C ASP A 69 7.77 -22.33 11.51
N GLY A 70 7.84 -21.67 10.36
CA GLY A 70 6.73 -21.55 9.40
C GLY A 70 5.56 -20.61 9.77
N GLU A 71 5.56 -19.97 10.93
CA GLU A 71 4.46 -19.07 11.34
C GLU A 71 4.69 -17.61 10.91
N THR A 72 4.44 -17.30 9.64
CA THR A 72 4.24 -15.92 9.17
C THR A 72 2.80 -15.47 9.41
N PHE A 73 2.34 -15.48 10.66
CA PHE A 73 1.05 -14.88 11.00
C PHE A 73 1.26 -13.46 11.50
N PHE A 74 1.24 -12.50 10.58
CA PHE A 74 0.95 -11.12 10.96
C PHE A 74 -0.36 -11.11 11.73
N SER A 75 -0.38 -10.63 12.97
CA SER A 75 -1.65 -10.34 13.63
C SER A 75 -2.26 -9.11 12.94
N LEU A 76 -2.97 -9.35 11.82
CA LEU A 76 -3.59 -8.36 10.95
C LEU A 76 -4.53 -7.41 11.72
N LEU A 77 -5.02 -7.86 12.89
CA LEU A 77 -5.98 -7.18 13.74
C LEU A 77 -5.40 -6.20 14.77
N LYS A 78 -4.08 -6.22 15.05
CA LYS A 78 -3.52 -5.45 16.20
C LYS A 78 -2.28 -4.64 15.90
N HIS A 79 -1.96 -4.40 14.64
CA HIS A 79 -0.88 -3.48 14.27
C HIS A 79 0.46 -3.81 14.96
N ASN A 80 0.67 -5.08 15.29
CA ASN A 80 1.84 -5.53 16.04
C ASN A 80 2.78 -6.25 15.09
N ILE A 81 3.48 -5.46 14.28
CA ILE A 81 4.47 -5.99 13.35
C ILE A 81 5.74 -6.31 14.15
N PRO A 82 6.21 -7.59 14.15
CA PRO A 82 7.42 -7.97 14.86
C PRO A 82 8.67 -7.44 14.12
N MET A 83 9.24 -6.35 14.62
CA MET A 83 10.42 -5.69 14.01
C MET A 83 11.71 -6.53 14.04
N LYS A 84 11.76 -7.61 14.83
CA LYS A 84 13.01 -8.37 15.11
C LYS A 84 13.55 -9.13 13.89
N ASN A 85 12.68 -9.55 12.97
CA ASN A 85 13.06 -10.37 11.81
C ASN A 85 12.91 -9.59 10.49
N LEU A 86 12.87 -8.26 10.59
CA LEU A 86 12.68 -7.37 9.45
C LEU A 86 14.02 -6.77 9.02
N LYS A 87 14.38 -7.02 7.75
CA LYS A 87 15.48 -6.31 7.10
C LYS A 87 14.88 -5.18 6.25
N PRO A 88 15.39 -3.95 6.39
CA PRO A 88 14.88 -2.85 5.59
C PRO A 88 15.29 -3.02 4.14
N GLY A 89 14.39 -2.66 3.23
CA GLY A 89 14.64 -2.61 1.79
C GLY A 89 15.40 -1.36 1.42
N ILE A 90 16.08 -1.41 0.27
CA ILE A 90 16.83 -0.26 -0.23
C ILE A 90 15.88 0.77 -0.85
N TYR A 91 16.28 2.05 -0.80
CA TYR A 91 15.67 3.15 -1.53
C TYR A 91 14.13 3.20 -1.42
N HIS A 92 13.60 2.95 -0.20
CA HIS A 92 12.16 2.84 0.03
C HIS A 92 11.36 4.08 -0.39
N HIS A 93 11.99 5.26 -0.43
CA HIS A 93 11.36 6.47 -1.00
C HIS A 93 11.05 6.30 -2.50
N ARG A 94 11.96 5.70 -3.27
CA ARG A 94 11.80 5.46 -4.69
C ARG A 94 10.79 4.34 -4.95
N VAL A 95 10.87 3.27 -4.16
CA VAL A 95 9.88 2.17 -4.20
C VAL A 95 8.48 2.72 -3.96
N GLU A 96 8.28 3.54 -2.92
CA GLU A 96 6.98 4.15 -2.65
C GLU A 96 6.46 4.97 -3.85
N GLN A 97 7.31 5.81 -4.44
CA GLN A 97 6.90 6.65 -5.56
C GLN A 97 6.44 5.82 -6.76
N LEU A 98 7.20 4.77 -7.12
CA LEU A 98 6.86 3.88 -8.23
C LEU A 98 5.57 3.10 -7.94
N VAL A 99 5.42 2.58 -6.72
CA VAL A 99 4.19 1.93 -6.26
C VAL A 99 3.00 2.89 -6.33
N HIS A 100 3.13 4.13 -5.87
CA HIS A 100 2.05 5.11 -5.91
C HIS A 100 1.63 5.48 -7.32
N ILE A 101 2.56 5.50 -8.28
CA ILE A 101 2.25 5.74 -9.69
C ILE A 101 1.40 4.59 -10.23
N GLU A 102 1.87 3.34 -10.10
CA GLU A 102 1.14 2.18 -10.64
C GLU A 102 -0.20 1.96 -9.93
N LEU A 103 -0.25 2.05 -8.59
CA LEU A 103 -1.51 1.88 -7.85
C LEU A 103 -2.54 2.95 -8.19
N ARG A 104 -2.09 4.18 -8.51
CA ARG A 104 -2.98 5.24 -8.98
C ARG A 104 -3.60 4.88 -10.32
N ASP A 105 -2.79 4.42 -11.27
CA ASP A 105 -3.28 4.02 -12.60
C ASP A 105 -4.21 2.81 -12.49
N LEU A 106 -3.88 1.82 -11.65
CA LEU A 106 -4.75 0.67 -11.39
C LEU A 106 -6.09 1.09 -10.77
N ALA A 107 -6.08 2.00 -9.80
CA ALA A 107 -7.31 2.51 -9.17
C ALA A 107 -8.15 3.36 -10.13
N GLU A 108 -7.51 4.16 -11.01
CA GLU A 108 -8.20 5.04 -11.95
C GLU A 108 -8.79 4.29 -13.15
N TYR A 109 -8.03 3.35 -13.74
CA TYR A 109 -8.42 2.66 -14.97
C TYR A 109 -9.03 1.28 -14.73
N THR A 110 -8.85 0.69 -13.55
CA THR A 110 -9.43 -0.61 -13.15
C THR A 110 -9.24 -1.75 -14.17
N PRO A 111 -8.06 -1.94 -14.80
CA PRO A 111 -7.86 -2.94 -15.84
C PRO A 111 -7.98 -4.39 -15.33
N TYR A 112 -8.01 -4.58 -14.01
CA TYR A 112 -8.11 -5.87 -13.35
C TYR A 112 -9.56 -6.41 -13.24
N LEU A 113 -10.58 -5.64 -13.65
CA LEU A 113 -11.98 -6.08 -13.61
C LEU A 113 -12.36 -6.83 -14.90
N SER A 114 -12.99 -8.00 -14.76
CA SER A 114 -13.17 -8.98 -15.85
C SER A 114 -14.28 -8.68 -16.88
N SER A 115 -14.89 -7.50 -16.86
CA SER A 115 -16.01 -7.20 -17.76
C SER A 115 -15.83 -5.84 -18.39
N GLY A 116 -16.11 -5.74 -19.70
CA GLY A 116 -16.12 -4.53 -20.52
C GLY A 116 -17.06 -3.41 -20.04
N LYS A 117 -17.43 -3.38 -18.76
CA LYS A 117 -17.72 -2.18 -17.98
C LYS A 117 -16.44 -1.32 -17.90
N SER A 118 -15.88 -0.96 -19.05
CA SER A 118 -15.07 0.24 -19.20
C SER A 118 -16.04 1.36 -18.90
N SER A 119 -16.24 1.65 -17.61
CA SER A 119 -17.03 2.79 -17.24
C SER A 119 -16.26 3.96 -17.80
N ASN A 120 -16.84 4.69 -18.76
CA ASN A 120 -16.44 6.03 -19.19
C ASN A 120 -16.40 7.05 -18.02
N ILE A 121 -16.40 6.57 -16.78
CA ILE A 121 -16.24 7.29 -15.55
C ILE A 121 -14.73 7.41 -15.37
N THR A 122 -14.20 8.55 -15.83
CA THR A 122 -13.10 9.20 -15.13
C THR A 122 -13.43 9.18 -13.64
N LEU A 123 -12.86 8.23 -12.89
CA LEU A 123 -12.95 8.15 -11.43
C LEU A 123 -12.06 9.22 -10.78
N ARG A 124 -11.80 10.32 -11.50
CA ARG A 124 -11.22 11.55 -10.97
C ARG A 124 -12.30 12.32 -10.24
N SER A 125 -12.82 11.74 -9.16
CA SER A 125 -13.35 12.54 -8.08
C SER A 125 -12.24 13.52 -7.68
N PRO A 126 -12.49 14.85 -7.66
CA PRO A 126 -11.47 15.81 -7.24
C PRO A 126 -10.94 15.39 -5.88
N ALA A 127 -9.62 15.37 -5.72
CA ALA A 127 -8.99 14.87 -4.51
C ALA A 127 -9.50 15.67 -3.29
N GLN A 128 -10.31 15.02 -2.45
CA GLN A 128 -10.95 15.68 -1.32
C GLN A 128 -9.99 15.79 -0.14
N ALA A 129 -10.07 16.92 0.57
CA ALA A 129 -9.34 17.09 1.81
C ALA A 129 -9.91 16.15 2.89
N CYS A 130 -9.02 15.55 3.65
CA CYS A 130 -9.35 14.73 4.80
C CYS A 130 -10.10 15.55 5.87
N THR A 131 -11.21 15.00 6.37
CA THR A 131 -12.02 15.63 7.44
C THR A 131 -11.27 15.77 8.76
N ASP A 132 -10.31 14.89 9.04
CA ASP A 132 -9.57 14.90 10.29
C ASP A 132 -8.40 15.90 10.29
N CYS A 133 -7.59 15.88 9.21
CA CYS A 133 -6.32 16.61 9.17
C CYS A 133 -6.25 17.72 8.11
N GLY A 134 -7.30 17.89 7.30
CA GLY A 134 -7.40 18.91 6.25
C GLY A 134 -6.49 18.69 5.04
N LYS A 135 -5.68 17.63 5.01
CA LYS A 135 -4.74 17.33 3.91
C LYS A 135 -5.38 16.45 2.84
N VAL A 136 -4.90 16.59 1.61
CA VAL A 136 -5.20 15.64 0.53
C VAL A 136 -4.21 14.48 0.60
N HIS A 137 -4.71 13.29 0.90
CA HIS A 137 -3.89 12.08 1.00
C HIS A 137 -3.65 11.49 -0.39
N LYS A 138 -2.44 11.69 -0.91
CA LYS A 138 -2.02 11.16 -2.23
C LYS A 138 -1.66 9.68 -2.18
N GLU A 139 -1.48 9.19 -0.95
CA GLU A 139 -1.08 7.84 -0.59
C GLU A 139 -2.28 6.93 -0.26
N ILE A 140 -3.51 7.41 -0.46
CA ILE A 140 -4.75 6.63 -0.33
C ILE A 140 -5.34 6.42 -1.72
N PHE A 141 -5.60 5.17 -2.05
CA PHE A 141 -6.13 4.70 -3.32
C PHE A 141 -7.50 4.04 -3.07
N THR A 142 -8.46 4.25 -3.95
CA THR A 142 -9.78 3.60 -3.87
C THR A 142 -9.90 2.62 -5.03
N PHE A 143 -9.97 1.34 -4.70
CA PHE A 143 -10.13 0.25 -5.66
C PHE A 143 -11.58 -0.22 -5.66
N ARG A 144 -12.15 -0.43 -6.84
CA ARG A 144 -13.40 -1.19 -6.95
C ARG A 144 -13.11 -2.66 -6.69
N LEU A 145 -13.95 -3.30 -5.88
CA LEU A 145 -13.85 -4.74 -5.63
C LEU A 145 -14.19 -5.54 -6.88
N ALA A 146 -13.49 -6.64 -7.11
CA ALA A 146 -13.79 -7.51 -8.23
C ALA A 146 -15.04 -8.35 -7.92
N GLU A 147 -16.08 -8.21 -8.74
CA GLU A 147 -17.32 -9.00 -8.59
C GLU A 147 -17.11 -10.47 -8.99
N ASP A 148 -16.11 -10.74 -9.84
CA ASP A 148 -15.79 -12.02 -10.46
C ASP A 148 -14.29 -12.15 -10.82
N GLY A 149 -13.93 -13.29 -11.42
CA GLY A 149 -12.58 -13.52 -11.93
C GLY A 149 -11.54 -13.80 -10.85
N MET A 150 -10.26 -13.73 -11.25
CA MET A 150 -9.15 -14.18 -10.40
C MET A 150 -8.85 -13.26 -9.22
N TYR A 151 -9.31 -12.01 -9.27
CA TYR A 151 -9.01 -10.98 -8.26
C TYR A 151 -10.06 -10.87 -7.16
N LYS A 152 -11.26 -11.44 -7.34
CA LYS A 152 -12.34 -11.41 -6.35
C LYS A 152 -11.89 -11.95 -5.00
N GLY A 153 -11.91 -11.09 -3.97
CA GLY A 153 -11.53 -11.45 -2.60
C GLY A 153 -10.03 -11.75 -2.43
N ALA A 154 -9.22 -11.46 -3.45
CA ALA A 154 -7.79 -11.68 -3.49
C ALA A 154 -7.06 -10.43 -4.03
N GLU A 155 -7.70 -9.26 -3.96
CA GLU A 155 -7.19 -7.99 -4.46
C GLU A 155 -5.85 -7.66 -3.79
N TRP A 156 -5.74 -7.87 -2.48
CA TRP A 156 -4.47 -7.71 -1.79
C TRP A 156 -3.38 -8.63 -2.36
N GLN A 157 -3.62 -9.95 -2.37
CA GLN A 157 -2.61 -10.95 -2.69
C GLN A 157 -2.20 -10.94 -4.17
N LYS A 158 -3.13 -10.61 -5.08
CA LYS A 158 -2.92 -10.74 -6.52
C LYS A 158 -2.78 -9.42 -7.26
N LEU A 159 -3.24 -8.30 -6.70
CA LEU A 159 -3.13 -6.99 -7.34
C LEU A 159 -2.13 -6.11 -6.60
N ILE A 160 -2.32 -5.88 -5.30
CA ILE A 160 -1.56 -4.87 -4.57
C ILE A 160 -0.17 -5.34 -4.17
N LYS A 161 -0.10 -6.49 -3.48
CA LYS A 161 1.17 -7.06 -3.00
C LYS A 161 2.17 -7.26 -4.15
N PRO A 162 1.78 -7.82 -5.33
CA PRO A 162 2.70 -8.00 -6.44
C PRO A 162 3.24 -6.68 -7.02
N VAL A 163 2.50 -5.57 -6.93
CA VAL A 163 3.00 -4.25 -7.35
C VAL A 163 4.13 -3.79 -6.44
N ILE A 164 3.93 -3.89 -5.13
CA ILE A 164 4.93 -3.49 -4.13
C ILE A 164 6.21 -4.32 -4.27
N GLU A 165 6.07 -5.65 -4.36
CA GLU A 165 7.21 -6.56 -4.47
C GLU A 165 7.97 -6.39 -5.78
N ARG A 166 7.26 -6.21 -6.90
CA ARG A 166 7.87 -6.01 -8.22
C ARG A 166 8.71 -4.74 -8.27
N TRP A 167 8.18 -3.62 -7.76
CA TRP A 167 8.96 -2.38 -7.69
C TRP A 167 10.09 -2.44 -6.69
N GLY A 168 9.89 -3.09 -5.54
CA GLY A 168 10.95 -3.35 -4.58
C GLY A 168 12.13 -4.08 -5.24
N LYS A 169 11.83 -5.19 -5.91
CA LYS A 169 12.82 -5.99 -6.65
C LYS A 169 13.48 -5.20 -7.78
N PHE A 170 12.71 -4.46 -8.56
CA PHE A 170 13.25 -3.63 -9.65
C PHE A 170 14.27 -2.61 -9.12
N VAL A 171 13.96 -1.94 -8.02
CA VAL A 171 14.88 -0.97 -7.41
C VAL A 171 16.12 -1.68 -6.84
N GLU A 172 15.97 -2.87 -6.24
CA GLU A 172 17.09 -3.70 -5.80
C GLU A 172 18.02 -4.14 -6.93
N GLU A 173 17.49 -4.42 -8.11
CA GLU A 173 18.26 -4.94 -9.25
C GLU A 173 18.92 -3.84 -10.09
N TYR A 174 18.25 -2.69 -10.28
CA TYR A 174 18.62 -1.73 -11.32
C TYR A 174 19.04 -0.35 -10.81
N ASP A 175 18.88 -0.05 -9.52
CA ASP A 175 19.22 1.27 -8.95
C ASP A 175 20.41 1.26 -7.98
N VAL A 176 21.05 0.09 -7.80
CA VAL A 176 22.25 -0.12 -6.95
C VAL A 176 23.54 0.25 -7.69
#